data_AF-A0A1Y3XPR6-F1
#
_entry.id   AF-A0A1Y3XPR6-F1
#
_cell.length_a   1.000
_cell.length_b   1.000
_cell.length_c   1.000
_cell.angle_alpha   90.00
_cell.angle_beta   90.00
_cell.angle_gamma   90.00
#
_symmetry.space_group_name_H-M   'P 1'
#
loop_
_entity.id
_entity.type
_entity.pdbx_description
1 polymer ?
#
loop_
_entity_poly.entity_id
_entity_poly.type
_entity_poly.pdbx_seq_one_letter_code
_entity_poly.pdbx_strand_id
1 'polypeptide(L)'
;MSKRKMPLRKKLLIAGAVVLAVLVLLTGAFFWYVSDYYRAEDVALAVLSGEDGITVQDDLTILSPSTPTDTAIIFYPGAKVEAQAYLPLLDQIRQTGVTCILVEMPFNMAIFDSNAAEEVMEQFPEVEHWYIAGHSMGGAMASQFAANHPDEVDGLILLGAYIYGDYSPADTLTVYGSLNQSVEDKLDYTENVVEIEGGNHAQFGNYGPQKGDAPATISAEEQQKQTVEAIEEFIGSRSAA
;
A
#
# COMPACT_ATOMS: atom_id res chain seq x y z
N MET A 1 -32.42 20.25 -53.78
CA MET A 1 -32.95 20.01 -52.41
C MET A 1 -32.27 20.95 -51.45
N SER A 2 -32.99 21.92 -50.87
CA SER A 2 -32.45 22.89 -49.91
C SER A 2 -32.20 22.21 -48.56
N LYS A 3 -30.95 22.13 -48.11
CA LYS A 3 -30.61 21.68 -46.74
C LYS A 3 -31.12 22.72 -45.76
N ARG A 4 -32.29 22.48 -45.16
CA ARG A 4 -32.89 23.33 -44.11
C ARG A 4 -31.88 23.46 -42.96
N LYS A 5 -31.23 24.63 -42.83
CA LYS A 5 -30.24 24.88 -41.77
C LYS A 5 -30.94 24.79 -40.41
N MET A 6 -30.44 23.93 -39.52
CA MET A 6 -30.98 23.82 -38.16
C MET A 6 -30.85 25.16 -37.42
N PRO A 7 -31.89 25.59 -36.68
CA PRO A 7 -31.84 26.80 -35.87
C PRO A 7 -30.78 26.66 -34.78
N LEU A 8 -30.07 27.76 -34.48
CA LEU A 8 -28.95 27.78 -33.52
C LEU A 8 -29.32 27.19 -32.15
N ARG A 9 -30.54 27.46 -31.66
CA ARG A 9 -31.07 26.86 -30.42
C ARG A 9 -31.12 25.33 -30.43
N LYS A 10 -31.51 24.72 -31.55
CA LYS A 10 -31.57 23.25 -31.68
C LYS A 10 -30.15 22.65 -31.74
N LYS A 11 -29.19 23.35 -32.34
CA LYS A 11 -27.78 22.94 -32.32
C LYS A 11 -27.18 22.99 -30.91
N LEU A 12 -27.48 24.05 -30.16
CA LEU A 12 -27.03 24.20 -28.76
C LEU A 12 -27.64 23.14 -27.85
N LEU A 13 -28.93 22.81 -28.00
CA LEU A 13 -29.58 21.73 -27.24
C LEU A 13 -28.97 20.35 -27.56
N ILE A 14 -28.70 20.06 -28.83
CA ILE A 14 -28.04 18.80 -29.23
C ILE A 14 -26.61 18.75 -28.68
N ALA A 15 -25.85 19.84 -28.80
CA ALA A 15 -24.50 19.91 -28.24
C ALA A 15 -24.50 19.70 -26.71
N GLY A 16 -25.43 20.37 -26.00
CA GLY A 16 -25.61 20.17 -24.56
C GLY A 16 -25.99 18.73 -24.20
N ALA A 17 -26.89 18.11 -24.96
CA ALA A 17 -27.27 16.71 -24.75
C ALA A 17 -26.10 15.74 -25.03
N VAL A 18 -25.28 16.01 -26.04
CA VAL A 18 -24.06 15.22 -26.34
C VAL A 18 -23.04 15.38 -25.22
N VAL A 19 -22.78 16.60 -24.75
CA VAL A 19 -21.86 16.84 -23.63
C VAL A 19 -22.35 16.12 -22.38
N LEU A 20 -23.64 16.23 -22.06
CA LEU A 20 -24.23 15.54 -20.92
C LEU A 20 -24.12 14.01 -21.06
N ALA A 21 -24.40 13.45 -22.24
CA ALA A 21 -24.26 12.02 -22.48
C ALA A 21 -22.81 11.54 -22.33
N VAL A 22 -21.84 12.30 -22.84
CA VAL A 22 -20.41 12.01 -22.65
C VAL A 22 -20.03 12.08 -21.17
N LEU A 23 -20.49 13.10 -20.44
CA LEU A 23 -20.24 13.20 -19.00
C LEU A 23 -20.81 11.99 -18.25
N VAL A 24 -22.06 11.60 -18.52
CA VAL A 24 -22.67 10.41 -17.90
C VAL A 24 -21.89 9.15 -18.21
N LEU A 25 -21.41 8.98 -19.45
CA LEU A 25 -20.58 7.84 -19.83
C LEU A 25 -19.23 7.84 -19.11
N LEU A 26 -18.56 8.99 -19.03
CA LEU A 26 -17.28 9.13 -18.32
C LEU A 26 -17.44 8.89 -16.82
N THR A 27 -18.49 9.45 -16.21
CA THR A 27 -18.83 9.21 -14.81
C THR A 27 -19.14 7.74 -14.56
N GLY A 28 -19.92 7.09 -15.42
CA GLY A 28 -20.22 5.66 -15.31
C GLY A 28 -18.97 4.78 -15.45
N ALA A 29 -18.09 5.08 -16.42
CA ALA A 29 -16.83 4.38 -16.60
C ALA A 29 -15.88 4.58 -15.40
N PHE A 30 -15.83 5.79 -14.85
CA PHE A 30 -15.04 6.11 -13.66
C PHE A 30 -15.53 5.34 -12.43
N PHE A 31 -16.83 5.37 -12.14
CA PHE A 31 -17.38 4.61 -11.00
C PHE A 31 -17.19 3.11 -11.17
N TRP A 32 -17.31 2.59 -12.39
CA TRP A 32 -17.05 1.18 -12.66
C TRP A 32 -15.58 0.82 -12.40
N TYR A 33 -14.63 1.64 -12.88
CA TYR A 33 -13.20 1.44 -12.66
C TYR A 33 -12.82 1.47 -11.17
N VAL A 34 -13.32 2.46 -10.43
CA VAL A 34 -13.03 2.63 -8.99
C VAL A 34 -13.70 1.54 -8.13
N SER A 35 -14.80 0.96 -8.60
CA SER A 35 -15.51 -0.11 -7.87
C SER A 35 -14.91 -1.49 -8.07
N ASP A 36 -14.10 -1.67 -9.11
CA ASP A 36 -13.36 -2.92 -9.37
C ASP A 36 -12.06 -2.90 -8.58
N TYR A 37 -11.96 -3.66 -7.49
CA TYR A 37 -10.74 -3.79 -6.67
C TYR A 37 -10.76 -5.10 -5.88
N TYR A 38 -9.57 -5.49 -5.40
CA TYR A 38 -9.37 -6.65 -4.54
C TYR A 38 -9.86 -6.35 -3.13
N ARG A 39 -10.85 -7.11 -2.70
CA ARG A 39 -11.48 -6.98 -1.38
C ARG A 39 -10.68 -7.73 -0.33
N ALA A 40 -10.65 -7.18 0.88
CA ALA A 40 -10.14 -7.89 2.03
C ALA A 40 -10.98 -9.17 2.26
N GLU A 41 -10.30 -10.28 2.50
CA GLU A 41 -10.93 -11.53 2.92
C GLU A 41 -11.39 -11.43 4.38
N ASP A 42 -12.34 -12.29 4.78
CA ASP A 42 -12.90 -12.29 6.14
C ASP A 42 -11.84 -12.42 7.24
N VAL A 43 -10.74 -13.13 6.97
CA VAL A 43 -9.60 -13.26 7.90
C VAL A 43 -8.93 -11.92 8.19
N ALA A 44 -8.87 -11.03 7.20
CA ALA A 44 -8.31 -9.68 7.38
C ALA A 44 -9.24 -8.79 8.20
N LEU A 45 -10.54 -8.85 7.92
CA LEU A 45 -11.54 -8.06 8.65
C LEU A 45 -11.74 -8.54 10.09
N ALA A 46 -11.50 -9.83 10.36
CA ALA A 46 -11.60 -10.40 11.71
C ALA A 46 -10.64 -9.74 12.71
N VAL A 47 -9.49 -9.25 12.24
CA VAL A 47 -8.49 -8.54 13.06
C VAL A 47 -9.11 -7.33 13.77
N LEU A 48 -9.96 -6.55 13.06
CA LEU A 48 -10.64 -5.37 13.62
C LEU A 48 -11.57 -5.68 14.80
N SER A 49 -12.08 -6.91 14.87
CA SER A 49 -13.05 -7.32 15.90
C SER A 49 -12.39 -8.05 17.07
N GLY A 50 -11.14 -8.47 16.92
CA GLY A 50 -10.52 -9.46 17.80
C GLY A 50 -9.70 -8.87 18.94
N GLU A 51 -9.06 -7.70 18.75
CA GLU A 51 -7.93 -7.32 19.60
C GLU A 51 -7.96 -5.88 20.13
N ASP A 52 -7.54 -5.72 21.38
CA ASP A 52 -7.30 -4.42 21.99
C ASP A 52 -6.09 -3.73 21.32
N GLY A 53 -6.18 -2.40 21.14
CA GLY A 53 -5.11 -1.59 20.55
C GLY A 53 -5.26 -1.28 19.07
N ILE A 54 -6.39 -1.63 18.45
CA ILE A 54 -6.70 -1.25 17.06
C ILE A 54 -7.74 -0.12 17.04
N THR A 55 -7.42 0.98 16.38
CA THR A 55 -8.28 2.15 16.25
C THR A 55 -8.40 2.54 14.78
N VAL A 56 -9.63 2.71 14.30
CA VAL A 56 -9.91 3.31 12.99
C VAL A 56 -10.21 4.78 13.20
N GLN A 57 -9.44 5.66 12.57
CA GLN A 57 -9.57 7.11 12.67
C GLN A 57 -9.38 7.72 11.29
N ASP A 58 -10.38 8.46 10.81
CA ASP A 58 -10.37 9.09 9.50
C ASP A 58 -10.01 8.06 8.40
N ASP A 59 -8.96 8.32 7.62
CA ASP A 59 -8.46 7.43 6.58
C ASP A 59 -7.30 6.54 7.07
N LEU A 60 -7.21 6.30 8.39
CA LEU A 60 -6.15 5.50 9.03
C LEU A 60 -6.73 4.33 9.84
N THR A 61 -6.04 3.20 9.79
CA THR A 61 -6.17 2.14 10.79
C THR A 61 -4.88 2.00 11.58
N ILE A 62 -4.93 2.31 12.87
CA ILE A 62 -3.79 2.34 13.79
C ILE A 62 -3.81 1.07 14.62
N LEU A 63 -2.71 0.33 14.60
CA LEU A 63 -2.50 -0.89 15.36
C LEU A 63 -1.36 -0.65 16.34
N SER A 64 -1.69 -0.37 17.59
CA SER A 64 -0.73 -0.12 18.66
C SER A 64 -0.27 -1.42 19.31
N PRO A 65 1.02 -1.56 19.67
CA PRO A 65 1.50 -2.66 20.50
C PRO A 65 0.91 -2.59 21.92
N SER A 66 1.05 -3.68 22.67
CA SER A 66 0.56 -3.76 24.06
C SER A 66 1.32 -2.88 25.05
N THR A 67 2.57 -2.51 24.71
CA THR A 67 3.41 -1.60 25.48
C THR A 67 3.71 -0.36 24.62
N PRO A 68 3.62 0.86 25.17
CA PRO A 68 3.95 2.08 24.42
C PRO A 68 5.34 2.01 23.79
N THR A 69 5.45 2.58 22.59
CA THR A 69 6.66 2.63 21.77
C THR A 69 6.75 3.99 21.09
N ASP A 70 7.96 4.44 20.80
CA ASP A 70 8.29 5.62 19.99
C ASP A 70 8.61 5.26 18.53
N THR A 71 8.45 3.98 18.16
CA THR A 71 8.73 3.47 16.82
C THR A 71 7.43 3.12 16.08
N ALA A 72 7.28 3.62 14.85
CA ALA A 72 6.11 3.36 14.03
C ALA A 72 6.44 3.06 12.55
N ILE A 73 5.57 2.27 11.93
CA ILE A 73 5.55 1.99 10.50
C ILE A 73 4.29 2.62 9.90
N ILE A 74 4.45 3.49 8.90
CA ILE A 74 3.35 3.93 8.03
C ILE A 74 3.31 3.00 6.83
N PHE A 75 2.17 2.35 6.59
CA PHE A 75 2.02 1.32 5.56
C PHE A 75 1.12 1.76 4.39
N TYR A 76 1.68 1.71 3.18
CA TYR A 76 0.99 2.04 1.93
C TYR A 76 0.50 0.77 1.20
N PRO A 77 -0.82 0.59 1.03
CA PRO A 77 -1.37 -0.60 0.39
C PRO A 77 -1.09 -0.66 -1.12
N GLY A 78 -1.20 -1.88 -1.67
CA GLY A 78 -1.08 -2.13 -3.10
C GLY A 78 -2.20 -1.51 -3.93
N ALA A 79 -1.93 -1.33 -5.23
CA ALA A 79 -2.91 -0.75 -6.16
C ALA A 79 -4.16 -1.59 -6.27
N LYS A 80 -5.31 -0.94 -6.12
CA LYS A 80 -6.64 -1.57 -6.16
C LYS A 80 -6.79 -2.69 -5.13
N VAL A 81 -6.14 -2.58 -3.98
CA VAL A 81 -6.32 -3.49 -2.84
C VAL A 81 -6.97 -2.70 -1.70
N GLU A 82 -8.05 -3.24 -1.15
CA GLU A 82 -8.68 -2.70 0.06
C GLU A 82 -7.68 -2.73 1.22
N ALA A 83 -7.46 -1.58 1.88
CA ALA A 83 -6.40 -1.40 2.85
C ALA A 83 -6.43 -2.47 3.95
N GLN A 84 -7.63 -2.84 4.42
CA GLN A 84 -7.83 -3.81 5.49
C GLN A 84 -7.28 -5.20 5.16
N ALA A 85 -7.01 -5.51 3.88
CA ALA A 85 -6.37 -6.75 3.50
C ALA A 85 -4.98 -6.95 4.10
N TYR A 86 -4.30 -5.88 4.53
CA TYR A 86 -2.97 -5.95 5.16
C TYR A 86 -3.02 -6.11 6.68
N LEU A 87 -4.21 -6.06 7.30
CA LEU A 87 -4.32 -6.12 8.77
C LEU A 87 -3.68 -7.36 9.39
N PRO A 88 -3.79 -8.59 8.84
CA PRO A 88 -3.13 -9.75 9.44
C PRO A 88 -1.61 -9.65 9.48
N LEU A 89 -0.99 -9.03 8.47
CA LEU A 89 0.46 -8.79 8.45
C LEU A 89 0.83 -7.71 9.47
N LEU A 90 0.12 -6.58 9.47
CA LEU A 90 0.39 -5.47 10.37
C LEU A 90 0.14 -5.82 11.83
N ASP A 91 -0.84 -6.69 12.11
CA ASP A 91 -1.10 -7.20 13.44
C ASP A 91 0.05 -8.08 13.95
N GLN A 92 0.62 -8.94 13.09
CA GLN A 92 1.84 -9.68 13.46
C GLN A 92 3.03 -8.75 13.71
N ILE A 93 3.20 -7.69 12.92
CA ILE A 93 4.26 -6.70 13.12
C ILE A 93 4.04 -5.94 14.44
N ARG A 94 2.82 -5.53 14.79
CA ARG A 94 2.59 -4.81 16.05
C ARG A 94 2.96 -5.64 17.27
N GLN A 95 2.87 -6.96 17.18
CA GLN A 95 3.23 -7.88 18.26
C GLN A 95 4.75 -7.89 18.53
N THR A 96 5.58 -7.36 17.62
CA THR A 96 7.03 -7.16 17.84
C THR A 96 7.36 -5.86 18.59
N GLY A 97 6.36 -5.02 18.89
CA GLY A 97 6.53 -3.78 19.66
C GLY A 97 6.56 -2.49 18.83
N VAL A 98 6.11 -2.55 17.58
CA VAL A 98 6.06 -1.39 16.65
C VAL A 98 4.62 -0.94 16.42
N THR A 99 4.36 0.36 16.42
CA THR A 99 3.03 0.87 16.02
C THR A 99 2.89 0.77 14.51
N CYS A 100 1.82 0.14 14.01
CA CYS A 100 1.55 0.08 12.56
C CYS A 100 0.39 1.01 12.20
N ILE A 101 0.60 1.90 11.24
CA ILE A 101 -0.39 2.87 10.76
C ILE A 101 -0.68 2.57 9.29
N LEU A 102 -1.80 1.90 9.05
CA LEU A 102 -2.27 1.59 7.71
C LEU A 102 -3.02 2.79 7.13
N VAL A 103 -2.60 3.25 5.95
CA VAL A 103 -3.22 4.39 5.26
C VAL A 103 -4.24 3.90 4.24
N GLU A 104 -5.47 4.41 4.32
CA GLU A 104 -6.50 4.21 3.31
C GLU A 104 -6.29 5.18 2.14
N MET A 105 -5.73 4.67 1.05
CA MET A 105 -5.38 5.50 -0.11
C MET A 105 -6.61 5.88 -0.94
N PRO A 106 -6.69 7.11 -1.49
CA PRO A 106 -7.78 7.50 -2.37
C PRO A 106 -7.94 6.53 -3.54
N PHE A 107 -9.16 6.01 -3.72
CA PHE A 107 -9.48 5.02 -4.75
C PHE A 107 -8.65 3.73 -4.68
N ASN A 108 -8.12 3.37 -3.50
CA ASN A 108 -7.19 2.25 -3.28
C ASN A 108 -5.90 2.38 -4.12
N MET A 109 -5.41 3.61 -4.35
CA MET A 109 -4.23 3.84 -5.18
C MET A 109 -3.33 4.91 -4.57
N ALA A 110 -2.17 4.48 -4.04
CA ALA A 110 -1.20 5.36 -3.38
C ALA A 110 -0.66 6.49 -4.27
N ILE A 111 -0.75 6.39 -5.60
CA ILE A 111 -0.35 7.46 -6.52
C ILE A 111 -1.17 8.75 -6.35
N PHE A 112 -2.37 8.66 -5.79
CA PHE A 112 -3.20 9.85 -5.55
C PHE A 112 -2.86 10.56 -4.24
N ASP A 113 -2.04 9.94 -3.39
CA ASP A 113 -1.60 10.53 -2.13
C ASP A 113 -0.23 9.97 -1.71
N SER A 114 0.80 10.26 -2.52
CA SER A 114 2.18 9.80 -2.25
C SER A 114 2.79 10.44 -1.00
N ASN A 115 2.19 11.51 -0.50
CA ASN A 115 2.69 12.32 0.61
C ASN A 115 1.86 12.13 1.89
N ALA A 116 0.94 11.18 1.94
CA ALA A 116 0.09 10.91 3.10
C ALA A 116 0.89 10.75 4.42
N ALA A 117 2.14 10.33 4.33
CA ALA A 117 3.01 10.13 5.49
C ALA A 117 3.36 11.46 6.19
N GLU A 118 3.44 12.60 5.49
CA GLU A 118 3.61 13.92 6.13
C GLU A 118 2.47 14.18 7.13
N GLU A 119 1.22 14.05 6.68
CA GLU A 119 0.04 14.30 7.52
C GLU A 119 -0.09 13.27 8.66
N VAL A 120 0.34 12.03 8.43
CA VAL A 120 0.38 11.01 9.47
C VAL A 120 1.43 11.37 10.53
N MET A 121 2.66 11.68 10.14
CA MET A 121 3.74 12.01 11.09
C MET A 121 3.37 13.19 12.00
N GLU A 122 2.70 14.21 11.46
CA GLU A 122 2.21 15.35 12.26
C GLU A 122 1.18 14.96 13.34
N GLN A 123 0.42 13.88 13.14
CA GLN A 123 -0.60 13.40 14.07
C GLN A 123 -0.03 12.60 15.26
N PHE A 124 1.20 12.09 15.15
CA PHE A 124 1.85 11.24 16.17
C PHE A 124 3.19 11.84 16.65
N PRO A 125 3.16 12.99 17.35
CA PRO A 125 4.37 13.67 17.80
C PRO A 125 5.19 12.90 18.87
N GLU A 126 4.64 11.82 19.41
CA GLU A 126 5.31 10.90 20.33
C GLU A 126 6.24 9.88 19.65
N VAL A 127 6.13 9.73 18.32
CA VAL A 127 6.99 8.81 17.55
C VAL A 127 8.29 9.52 17.20
N GLU A 128 9.40 8.93 17.62
CA GLU A 128 10.76 9.41 17.33
C GLU A 128 11.38 8.64 16.16
N HIS A 129 10.93 7.40 15.92
CA HIS A 129 11.50 6.49 14.93
C HIS A 129 10.49 6.09 13.85
N TRP A 130 10.70 6.59 12.63
CA TRP A 130 9.76 6.45 11.53
C TRP A 130 10.25 5.49 10.45
N TYR A 131 9.44 4.47 10.18
CA TYR A 131 9.61 3.59 9.04
C TYR A 131 8.46 3.78 8.06
N ILE A 132 8.77 3.82 6.77
CA ILE A 132 7.75 3.83 5.72
C ILE A 132 7.78 2.49 5.03
N ALA A 133 6.62 1.87 4.92
CA ALA A 133 6.46 0.57 4.29
C ALA A 133 5.43 0.63 3.17
N GLY A 134 5.57 -0.23 2.17
CA GLY A 134 4.50 -0.38 1.19
C GLY A 134 4.60 -1.63 0.34
N HIS A 135 3.44 -2.05 -0.16
CA HIS A 135 3.33 -3.20 -1.06
C HIS A 135 3.17 -2.76 -2.52
N SER A 136 3.94 -3.34 -3.44
CA SER A 136 3.78 -3.14 -4.89
C SER A 136 3.80 -1.64 -5.26
N MET A 137 2.72 -1.10 -5.84
CA MET A 137 2.58 0.35 -6.11
C MET A 137 2.65 1.20 -4.83
N GLY A 138 2.10 0.73 -3.71
CA GLY A 138 2.26 1.38 -2.41
C GLY A 138 3.72 1.47 -2.01
N GLY A 139 4.49 0.41 -2.27
CA GLY A 139 5.95 0.39 -2.07
C GLY A 139 6.69 1.41 -2.94
N ALA A 140 6.29 1.58 -4.19
CA ALA A 140 6.88 2.60 -5.07
C ALA A 140 6.61 4.02 -4.55
N MET A 141 5.42 4.30 -4.00
CA MET A 141 5.08 5.61 -3.44
C MET A 141 5.73 5.83 -2.07
N ALA A 142 5.79 4.80 -1.22
CA ALA A 142 6.57 4.78 0.00
C ALA A 142 8.06 5.10 -0.27
N SER A 143 8.64 4.48 -1.30
CA SER A 143 10.02 4.75 -1.71
C SER A 143 10.22 6.17 -2.21
N GLN A 144 9.26 6.71 -2.97
CA GLN A 144 9.31 8.09 -3.43
C GLN A 144 9.22 9.07 -2.26
N PHE A 145 8.36 8.78 -1.27
CA PHE A 145 8.26 9.58 -0.05
C PHE A 145 9.60 9.60 0.70
N ALA A 146 10.16 8.43 0.99
CA ALA A 146 11.45 8.32 1.69
C ALA A 146 12.58 9.04 0.94
N ALA A 147 12.64 8.93 -0.39
CA ALA A 147 13.61 9.66 -1.21
C ALA A 147 13.48 11.19 -1.13
N ASN A 148 12.27 11.70 -0.93
CA ASN A 148 12.01 13.13 -0.79
C ASN A 148 12.22 13.63 0.65
N HIS A 149 12.13 12.74 1.64
CA HIS A 149 12.21 13.04 3.08
C HIS A 149 13.26 12.16 3.81
N PRO A 150 14.52 12.10 3.34
CA PRO A 150 15.50 11.16 3.87
C PRO A 150 15.94 11.46 5.30
N ASP A 151 15.74 12.70 5.78
CA ASP A 151 16.05 13.11 7.16
C ASP A 151 14.91 12.82 8.16
N GLU A 152 13.73 12.41 7.67
CA GLU A 152 12.52 12.16 8.48
C GLU A 152 12.18 10.66 8.55
N VAL A 153 12.82 9.83 7.72
CA VAL A 153 12.56 8.40 7.63
C VAL A 153 13.81 7.65 8.05
N ASP A 154 13.71 6.88 9.14
CA ASP A 154 14.81 6.02 9.57
C ASP A 154 15.03 4.93 8.53
N GLY A 155 13.97 4.27 8.05
CA GLY A 155 14.11 3.16 7.10
C GLY A 155 12.89 2.94 6.20
N LEU A 156 13.16 2.39 5.02
CA LEU A 156 12.16 2.02 4.01
C LEU A 156 11.96 0.50 3.99
N ILE A 157 10.71 0.02 3.91
CA ILE A 157 10.36 -1.40 3.84
C ILE A 157 9.51 -1.67 2.60
N LEU A 158 10.02 -2.46 1.67
CA LEU A 158 9.38 -2.72 0.39
C LEU A 158 8.92 -4.17 0.29
N LEU A 159 7.61 -4.37 0.12
CA LEU A 159 7.01 -5.71 -0.01
C LEU A 159 6.58 -5.93 -1.47
N GLY A 160 7.17 -6.90 -2.16
CA GLY A 160 6.88 -7.14 -3.57
C GLY A 160 7.13 -5.90 -4.45
N ALA A 161 8.10 -5.07 -4.04
CA ALA A 161 8.48 -3.80 -4.67
C ALA A 161 10.02 -3.65 -4.62
N TYR A 162 10.54 -2.62 -5.25
CA TYR A 162 11.96 -2.29 -5.32
C TYR A 162 12.12 -0.77 -5.22
N ILE A 163 13.32 -0.30 -4.88
CA ILE A 163 13.60 1.14 -4.68
C ILE A 163 13.18 1.93 -5.92
N TYR A 164 12.38 2.98 -5.69
CA TYR A 164 11.94 3.94 -6.70
C TYR A 164 12.31 5.36 -6.24
N GLY A 165 13.25 5.97 -6.94
CA GLY A 165 13.87 7.24 -6.54
C GLY A 165 15.32 7.06 -6.12
N ASP A 166 15.89 8.07 -5.47
CA ASP A 166 17.25 8.06 -4.94
C ASP A 166 17.19 7.85 -3.42
N TYR A 167 17.18 6.59 -3.00
CA TYR A 167 17.18 6.20 -1.59
C TYR A 167 18.16 5.06 -1.34
N SER A 168 18.77 5.05 -0.16
CA SER A 168 19.89 4.17 0.18
C SER A 168 19.45 2.71 0.33
N PRO A 169 20.08 1.74 -0.39
CA PRO A 169 19.83 0.31 -0.17
C PRO A 169 20.20 -0.16 1.24
N ALA A 170 21.19 0.47 1.89
CA ALA A 170 21.54 0.16 3.28
C ALA A 170 20.40 0.53 4.26
N ASP A 171 19.56 1.48 3.86
CA ASP A 171 18.43 2.00 4.64
C ASP A 171 17.08 1.47 4.15
N THR A 172 17.10 0.45 3.29
CA THR A 172 15.92 -0.18 2.71
C THR A 172 15.92 -1.67 2.94
N LEU A 173 14.86 -2.23 3.52
CA LEU A 173 14.56 -3.66 3.46
C LEU A 173 13.70 -3.94 2.23
N THR A 174 14.10 -4.89 1.39
CA THR A 174 13.26 -5.39 0.29
C THR A 174 12.91 -6.85 0.54
N VAL A 175 11.62 -7.16 0.62
CA VAL A 175 11.10 -8.53 0.76
C VAL A 175 10.25 -8.87 -0.45
N TYR A 176 10.54 -9.98 -1.11
CA TYR A 176 9.72 -10.46 -2.24
C TYR A 176 9.63 -11.99 -2.24
N GLY A 177 8.56 -12.54 -2.82
CA GLY A 177 8.44 -13.99 -3.00
C GLY A 177 9.17 -14.48 -4.26
N SER A 178 9.78 -15.66 -4.24
CA SER A 178 10.52 -16.20 -5.40
C SER A 178 9.65 -16.46 -6.64
N LEU A 179 8.32 -16.45 -6.48
CA LEU A 179 7.35 -16.51 -7.58
C LEU A 179 6.86 -15.12 -8.00
N ASN A 180 7.61 -14.05 -7.67
CA ASN A 180 7.38 -12.67 -8.10
C ASN A 180 8.51 -12.13 -9.00
N GLN A 181 8.57 -12.65 -10.24
CA GLN A 181 9.61 -12.31 -11.22
C GLN A 181 9.78 -10.81 -11.51
N SER A 182 8.71 -10.00 -11.38
CA SER A 182 8.78 -8.57 -11.69
C SER A 182 9.69 -7.76 -10.77
N VAL A 183 9.95 -8.26 -9.55
CA VAL A 183 10.89 -7.64 -8.61
C VAL A 183 12.30 -8.13 -8.92
N GLU A 184 12.49 -9.44 -9.01
CA GLU A 184 13.77 -10.08 -9.34
C GLU A 184 14.44 -9.45 -10.57
N ASP A 185 13.68 -9.26 -11.65
CA ASP A 185 14.18 -8.69 -12.92
C ASP A 185 14.67 -7.23 -12.82
N LYS A 186 14.32 -6.52 -11.75
CA LYS A 186 14.56 -5.08 -11.58
C LYS A 186 15.49 -4.74 -10.43
N LEU A 187 15.82 -5.71 -9.57
CA LEU A 187 16.76 -5.49 -8.48
C LEU A 187 18.18 -5.37 -9.03
N ASP A 188 18.84 -4.26 -8.71
CA ASP A 188 20.26 -3.99 -8.99
C ASP A 188 21.10 -3.81 -7.73
N TYR A 189 20.52 -4.11 -6.56
CA TYR A 189 21.14 -4.09 -5.24
C TYR A 189 20.92 -5.43 -4.51
N THR A 190 21.72 -5.69 -3.47
CA THR A 190 21.68 -6.97 -2.72
C THR A 190 21.60 -6.77 -1.20
N GLU A 191 21.88 -5.56 -0.73
CA GLU A 191 21.81 -5.15 0.66
C GLU A 191 20.37 -5.27 1.15
N ASN A 192 20.18 -5.92 2.30
CA ASN A 192 18.88 -6.08 2.96
C ASN A 192 17.77 -6.60 2.02
N VAL A 193 18.12 -7.54 1.13
CA VAL A 193 17.16 -8.22 0.24
C VAL A 193 16.84 -9.59 0.80
N VAL A 194 15.55 -9.86 1.00
CA VAL A 194 15.02 -11.15 1.47
C VAL A 194 14.09 -11.71 0.41
N GLU A 195 14.49 -12.86 -0.14
CA GLU A 195 13.64 -13.66 -1.02
C GLU A 195 12.95 -14.77 -0.22
N ILE A 196 11.62 -14.78 -0.25
CA ILE A 196 10.78 -15.80 0.40
C ILE A 196 10.51 -16.91 -0.60
N GLU A 197 11.15 -18.06 -0.38
CA GLU A 197 11.04 -19.20 -1.27
C GLU A 197 9.60 -19.76 -1.29
N GLY A 198 9.03 -19.84 -2.50
CA GLY A 198 7.65 -20.29 -2.71
C GLY A 198 6.58 -19.23 -2.44
N GLY A 199 6.97 -18.05 -1.97
CA GLY A 199 6.08 -16.89 -1.83
C GLY A 199 5.74 -16.27 -3.19
N ASN A 200 4.66 -15.50 -3.25
CA ASN A 200 4.27 -14.74 -4.43
C ASN A 200 4.01 -13.26 -4.12
N HIS A 201 3.56 -12.50 -5.12
CA HIS A 201 3.27 -11.08 -4.98
C HIS A 201 2.05 -10.81 -4.08
N ALA A 202 0.91 -11.47 -4.31
CA ALA A 202 -0.31 -11.16 -3.58
C ALA A 202 -0.30 -11.49 -2.07
N GLN A 203 0.46 -12.49 -1.61
CA GLN A 203 0.36 -13.02 -0.24
C GLN A 203 0.86 -12.09 0.87
N PHE A 204 1.42 -10.92 0.55
CA PHE A 204 1.65 -9.86 1.54
C PHE A 204 0.35 -9.26 2.08
N GLY A 205 -0.78 -9.47 1.39
CA GLY A 205 -2.11 -9.16 1.91
C GLY A 205 -3.08 -10.35 1.80
N ASN A 206 -4.23 -10.23 2.45
CA ASN A 206 -5.31 -11.21 2.49
C ASN A 206 -6.47 -10.74 1.63
N TYR A 207 -6.29 -10.77 0.31
CA TYR A 207 -7.29 -10.35 -0.68
C TYR A 207 -7.46 -11.37 -1.83
N GLY A 208 -6.92 -12.57 -1.63
CA GLY A 208 -6.94 -13.66 -2.60
C GLY A 208 -5.96 -13.48 -3.77
N PRO A 209 -6.06 -14.33 -4.81
CA PRO A 209 -5.15 -14.29 -5.95
C PRO A 209 -5.31 -13.01 -6.80
N GLN A 210 -4.19 -12.36 -7.11
CA GLN A 210 -4.17 -11.23 -8.03
C GLN A 210 -3.95 -11.67 -9.47
N LYS A 211 -4.57 -10.95 -10.41
CA LYS A 211 -4.55 -11.31 -11.83
C LYS A 211 -3.15 -11.05 -12.40
N GLY A 212 -2.52 -12.11 -12.90
CA GLY A 212 -1.19 -12.05 -13.51
C GLY A 212 -0.09 -12.60 -12.61
N ASP A 213 -0.37 -12.78 -11.32
CA ASP A 213 0.57 -13.35 -10.37
C ASP A 213 0.68 -14.86 -10.54
N ALA A 214 1.89 -15.39 -10.34
CA ALA A 214 2.07 -16.82 -10.18
C ALA A 214 1.45 -17.28 -8.84
N PRO A 215 0.83 -18.47 -8.80
CA PRO A 215 0.33 -19.02 -7.55
C PRO A 215 1.51 -19.37 -6.63
N ALA A 216 1.43 -18.98 -5.36
CA ALA A 216 2.39 -19.36 -4.35
C ALA A 216 2.39 -20.88 -4.08
N THR A 217 3.48 -21.39 -3.51
CA THR A 217 3.61 -22.77 -3.02
C THR A 217 3.62 -22.88 -1.51
N ILE A 218 3.64 -21.75 -0.78
CA ILE A 218 3.44 -21.64 0.66
C ILE A 218 2.11 -20.93 0.98
N SER A 219 1.68 -20.96 2.25
CA SER A 219 0.50 -20.23 2.71
C SER A 219 0.80 -18.75 2.90
N ALA A 220 -0.24 -17.92 2.83
CA ALA A 220 -0.12 -16.48 3.13
C ALA A 220 0.41 -16.24 4.54
N GLU A 221 -0.04 -17.03 5.52
CA GLU A 221 0.45 -16.97 6.90
C GLU A 221 1.96 -17.25 6.99
N GLU A 222 2.47 -18.23 6.25
CA GLU A 222 3.90 -18.56 6.25
C GLU A 222 4.73 -17.45 5.59
N GLN A 223 4.27 -16.91 4.45
CA GLN A 223 4.93 -15.77 3.81
C GLN A 223 4.94 -14.53 4.70
N GLN A 224 3.81 -14.21 5.32
CA GLN A 224 3.68 -13.06 6.21
C GLN A 224 4.56 -13.21 7.45
N LYS A 225 4.62 -14.40 8.04
CA LYS A 225 5.51 -14.68 9.17
C LYS A 225 6.98 -14.44 8.82
N GLN A 226 7.46 -14.97 7.69
CA GLN A 226 8.84 -14.72 7.24
C GLN A 226 9.08 -13.23 6.94
N THR A 227 8.06 -12.53 6.45
CA THR A 227 8.11 -11.07 6.24
C THR A 227 8.27 -10.32 7.58
N VAL A 228 7.52 -10.72 8.61
CA VAL A 228 7.60 -10.13 9.95
C VAL A 228 8.98 -10.36 10.56
N GLU A 229 9.54 -11.57 10.45
CA GLU A 229 10.88 -11.90 10.92
C GLU A 229 11.95 -10.99 10.26
N ALA A 230 11.85 -10.77 8.94
CA ALA A 230 12.76 -9.87 8.22
C ALA A 230 12.62 -8.41 8.66
N ILE A 231 11.39 -7.94 8.89
CA ILE A 231 11.12 -6.58 9.37
C ILE A 231 11.66 -6.38 10.79
N GLU A 232 11.42 -7.34 11.68
CA GLU A 232 11.93 -7.31 13.06
C GLU A 232 13.45 -7.25 13.10
N GLU A 233 14.14 -8.07 12.30
CA GLU A 233 15.60 -8.05 12.20
C GLU A 233 16.11 -6.71 11.66
N PHE A 234 15.49 -6.18 10.61
CA PHE A 234 15.88 -4.91 10.00
C PHE A 234 15.76 -3.74 10.99
N ILE A 235 14.63 -3.61 11.67
CA ILE A 235 14.40 -2.55 12.67
C ILE A 235 15.35 -2.74 13.86
N GLY A 236 15.43 -3.96 14.40
CA GLY A 236 16.26 -4.27 15.57
C GLY A 236 17.76 -4.01 15.36
N SER A 237 18.27 -4.25 14.14
CA SER A 237 19.67 -3.98 13.81
C SER A 237 20.02 -2.48 13.83
N ARG A 238 19.02 -1.62 13.62
CA ARG A 238 19.18 -0.16 13.47
C ARG A 238 18.94 0.57 14.79
N SER A 239 18.07 0.06 15.65
CA SER A 239 17.95 0.53 17.04
C SER A 239 19.18 0.24 17.91
N ALA A 240 20.07 -0.67 17.47
CA ALA A 240 21.30 -1.03 18.17
C ALA A 240 22.55 -0.27 17.69
N ALA A 241 22.45 0.49 16.59
CA ALA A 241 23.54 1.22 15.93
C ALA A 241 23.70 2.65 16.46
#